data_AF-A0A929TFI0-F1
#
_entry.id   AF-A0A929TFI0-F1
#
_cell.length_a   1.000
_cell.length_b   1.000
_cell.length_c   1.000
_cell.angle_alpha   90.00
_cell.angle_beta   90.00
_cell.angle_gamma   90.00
#
_symmetry.space_group_name_H-M   'P 1'
#
loop_
_entity.id
_entity.type
_entity.pdbx_description
1 polymer ?
#
loop_
_entity_poly.entity_id
_entity_poly.type
_entity_poly.pdbx_seq_one_letter_code
_entity_poly.pdbx_strand_id
1 'polypeptide(L)'
;MKFKFSKKQMTWGMTAFLVIAAGILFYFLVFEFRNIIKSIQGIMDSIAPVLYGVVIAYILSPVLNFIEHYLLKPIFNRFGTSTSLPSLTAEKKFKTMRTIAVTLSIATWIGLLSVVIFFLVPQLITSVMEISRNIPRYINNVNHYINTYLASQPKTQKLAIDLWNSYSDRLYEFWRQTVIPALTDMLQVFSQQLVTLFAGLF
;
A
#
# COMPACT_ATOMS: atom_id res chain seq x y z
N MET A 1 -7.27 -74.41 18.19
CA MET A 1 -7.08 -74.49 16.71
C MET A 1 -6.45 -73.18 16.24
N LYS A 2 -5.32 -73.21 15.51
CA LYS A 2 -4.61 -72.00 15.04
C LYS A 2 -5.20 -71.57 13.69
N PHE A 3 -5.96 -70.47 13.66
CA PHE A 3 -6.49 -69.88 12.41
C PHE A 3 -5.32 -69.34 11.57
N LYS A 4 -4.96 -70.06 10.49
CA LYS A 4 -4.02 -69.57 9.48
C LYS A 4 -4.82 -68.84 8.40
N PHE A 5 -4.92 -67.51 8.50
CA PHE A 5 -5.53 -66.70 7.44
C PHE A 5 -4.70 -66.82 6.15
N SER A 6 -5.33 -67.29 5.07
CA SER A 6 -4.67 -67.37 3.76
C SER A 6 -4.53 -65.97 3.15
N LYS A 7 -3.42 -65.68 2.44
CA LYS A 7 -3.16 -64.37 1.80
C LYS A 7 -4.32 -63.89 0.91
N LYS A 8 -5.07 -64.84 0.32
CA LYS A 8 -6.24 -64.58 -0.52
C LYS A 8 -7.42 -64.06 0.31
N GLN A 9 -7.72 -64.63 1.48
CA GLN A 9 -8.79 -64.12 2.35
C GLN A 9 -8.50 -62.70 2.85
N MET A 10 -7.23 -62.38 3.12
CA MET A 10 -6.81 -61.04 3.56
C MET A 10 -6.91 -59.99 2.46
N THR A 11 -6.63 -60.35 1.19
CA THR A 11 -6.79 -59.42 0.05
C THR A 11 -8.25 -59.14 -0.25
N TRP A 12 -9.12 -60.15 -0.23
CA TRP A 12 -10.56 -59.97 -0.42
C TRP A 12 -11.20 -59.16 0.73
N GLY A 13 -10.72 -59.34 1.96
CA GLY A 13 -11.09 -58.51 3.11
C GLY A 13 -10.65 -57.05 2.94
N MET A 14 -9.43 -56.81 2.46
CA MET A 14 -8.92 -55.46 2.18
C MET A 14 -9.74 -54.76 1.09
N THR A 15 -10.06 -55.45 0.00
CA THR A 15 -10.88 -54.86 -1.08
C THR A 15 -12.29 -54.54 -0.61
N ALA A 16 -12.92 -55.43 0.17
CA ALA A 16 -14.25 -55.18 0.72
C ALA A 16 -14.24 -53.97 1.68
N PHE A 17 -13.23 -53.88 2.54
CA PHE A 17 -13.04 -52.73 3.43
C PHE A 17 -12.84 -51.43 2.64
N LEU A 18 -12.01 -51.44 1.60
CA LEU A 18 -11.70 -50.25 0.80
C LEU A 18 -12.91 -49.78 -0.01
N VAL A 19 -13.74 -50.71 -0.53
CA VAL A 19 -15.00 -50.37 -1.22
C VAL A 19 -15.99 -49.72 -0.25
N ILE A 20 -16.14 -50.25 0.97
CA ILE A 20 -17.01 -49.66 1.99
C ILE A 20 -16.49 -48.28 2.42
N ALA A 21 -15.18 -48.16 2.67
CA ALA A 21 -14.54 -46.89 3.02
C ALA A 21 -14.71 -45.84 1.91
N ALA A 22 -14.51 -46.24 0.65
CA ALA A 22 -14.72 -45.37 -0.50
C ALA A 22 -16.18 -44.93 -0.64
N GLY A 23 -17.15 -45.82 -0.38
CA GLY A 23 -18.57 -45.48 -0.38
C GLY A 23 -18.94 -44.44 0.67
N ILE A 24 -18.41 -44.58 1.89
CA ILE A 24 -18.61 -43.58 2.97
C ILE A 24 -17.95 -42.24 2.60
N LEU A 25 -16.75 -42.27 2.02
CA LEU A 25 -16.03 -41.08 1.58
C LEU A 25 -16.78 -40.37 0.45
N PHE A 26 -17.37 -41.13 -0.47
CA PHE A 26 -18.21 -40.59 -1.55
C PHE A 26 -19.50 -39.95 -1.03
N TYR A 27 -20.16 -40.57 -0.05
CA TYR A 27 -21.30 -39.97 0.64
C TYR A 27 -20.93 -38.61 1.26
N PHE A 28 -19.82 -38.56 2.00
CA PHE A 28 -19.33 -37.31 2.60
C PHE A 28 -18.98 -36.25 1.55
N LEU A 29 -18.39 -36.67 0.43
CA LEU A 29 -18.02 -35.76 -0.66
C LEU A 29 -19.22 -35.12 -1.36
N VAL A 30 -20.34 -35.85 -1.53
CA VAL A 30 -21.55 -35.34 -2.20
C VAL A 30 -22.42 -34.51 -1.25
N PHE A 31 -22.66 -35.00 -0.03
CA PHE A 31 -23.58 -34.36 0.91
C PHE A 31 -22.93 -33.28 1.78
N GLU A 32 -21.65 -33.43 2.12
CA GLU A 32 -20.89 -32.52 2.98
C GLU A 32 -19.83 -31.70 2.21
N PHE A 33 -19.98 -31.61 0.87
CA PHE A 33 -19.06 -30.87 -0.01
C PHE A 33 -18.76 -29.45 0.50
N ARG A 34 -19.80 -28.77 1.00
CA ARG A 34 -19.70 -27.42 1.54
C ARG A 34 -18.85 -27.36 2.81
N ASN A 35 -18.89 -28.39 3.65
CA ASN A 35 -18.08 -28.47 4.86
C ASN A 35 -16.61 -28.77 4.52
N ILE A 36 -16.36 -29.62 3.51
CA ILE A 36 -15.00 -29.89 3.00
C ILE A 36 -14.36 -28.61 2.45
N ILE A 37 -15.08 -27.85 1.62
CA ILE A 37 -14.58 -26.57 1.08
C ILE A 37 -14.28 -25.59 2.22
N LYS A 38 -15.16 -25.47 3.21
CA LYS A 38 -14.95 -24.57 4.36
C LYS A 38 -13.68 -24.94 5.14
N SER A 39 -13.43 -26.23 5.37
CA SER A 39 -12.21 -26.69 6.04
C SER A 39 -10.95 -26.37 5.22
N ILE A 40 -10.99 -26.57 3.90
CA ILE A 40 -9.87 -26.22 3.02
C ILE A 40 -9.63 -24.70 2.99
N GLN A 41 -10.70 -23.90 2.93
CA GLN A 41 -10.63 -22.44 3.02
C GLN A 41 -10.01 -21.99 4.33
N GLY A 42 -10.42 -22.56 5.47
CA GLY A 42 -9.84 -22.23 6.78
C GLY A 42 -8.33 -22.51 6.85
N ILE A 43 -7.85 -23.58 6.20
CA ILE A 43 -6.42 -23.88 6.08
C ILE A 43 -5.73 -22.86 5.18
N MET A 44 -6.35 -22.50 4.04
CA MET A 44 -5.81 -21.50 3.12
C MET A 44 -5.68 -20.12 3.79
N ASP A 45 -6.71 -19.71 4.53
CA ASP A 45 -6.75 -18.44 5.26
C ASP A 45 -5.72 -18.40 6.39
N SER A 46 -5.44 -19.56 7.01
CA SER A 46 -4.39 -19.69 8.03
C SER A 46 -2.98 -19.61 7.44
N ILE A 47 -2.79 -20.05 6.19
CA ILE A 47 -1.51 -19.98 5.47
C ILE A 47 -1.31 -18.61 4.82
N ALA A 48 -2.39 -17.89 4.48
CA ALA A 48 -2.36 -16.55 3.90
C ALA A 48 -1.39 -15.56 4.62
N PRO A 49 -1.37 -15.42 5.97
CA PRO A 49 -0.43 -14.54 6.65
C PRO A 49 1.04 -14.93 6.42
N VAL A 50 1.34 -16.22 6.33
CA VAL A 50 2.70 -16.70 6.01
C VAL A 50 3.05 -16.34 4.57
N LEU A 51 2.12 -16.52 3.63
CA LEU A 51 2.29 -16.18 2.22
C LEU A 51 2.53 -14.68 2.03
N TYR A 52 1.75 -13.83 2.70
CA TYR A 52 1.98 -12.38 2.71
C TYR A 52 3.35 -12.03 3.27
N GLY A 53 3.78 -12.68 4.35
CA GLY A 53 5.12 -12.50 4.91
C GLY A 53 6.23 -12.85 3.92
N VAL A 54 6.08 -13.94 3.16
CA VAL A 54 7.04 -14.36 2.12
C VAL A 54 7.07 -13.35 0.97
N VAL A 55 5.91 -12.89 0.49
CA VAL A 55 5.82 -11.88 -0.57
C VAL A 55 6.47 -10.57 -0.14
N ILE A 56 6.19 -10.11 1.08
CA ILE A 56 6.79 -8.89 1.64
C ILE A 56 8.31 -9.06 1.76
N ALA A 57 8.80 -10.20 2.26
CA ALA A 57 10.23 -10.47 2.36
C ALA A 57 10.93 -10.48 0.99
N TYR A 58 10.27 -11.02 -0.03
CA TYR A 58 10.78 -11.03 -1.41
C TYR A 58 10.89 -9.61 -1.97
N ILE A 59 9.85 -8.78 -1.78
CA ILE A 59 9.85 -7.37 -2.21
C ILE A 59 10.91 -6.55 -1.47
N LEU A 60 11.17 -6.88 -0.20
CA LEU A 60 12.11 -6.14 0.64
C LEU A 60 13.58 -6.51 0.39
N SER A 61 13.84 -7.69 -0.17
CA SER A 61 15.19 -8.19 -0.49
C SER A 61 16.03 -7.27 -1.39
N PRO A 62 15.52 -6.74 -2.52
CA PRO A 62 16.29 -5.80 -3.35
C PRO A 62 16.62 -4.49 -2.61
N VAL A 63 15.69 -3.99 -1.79
CA VAL A 63 15.87 -2.77 -0.99
C VAL A 63 16.95 -2.97 0.07
N LEU A 64 16.91 -4.11 0.77
CA LEU A 64 17.94 -4.54 1.73
C LEU A 64 19.32 -4.62 1.07
N ASN A 65 19.42 -5.30 -0.07
CA ASN A 65 20.68 -5.43 -0.80
C ASN A 65 21.24 -4.07 -1.24
N PHE A 66 20.37 -3.13 -1.61
CA PHE A 66 20.77 -1.78 -2.00
C PHE A 66 21.31 -0.98 -0.80
N ILE A 67 20.61 -0.99 0.33
CA ILE A 67 21.04 -0.33 1.58
C ILE A 67 22.35 -0.94 2.09
N GLU A 68 22.47 -2.27 2.06
CA GLU A 68 23.68 -2.97 2.49
C GLU A 68 24.88 -2.54 1.65
N HIS A 69 24.71 -2.49 0.33
CA HIS A 69 25.82 -2.21 -0.58
C HIS A 69 26.21 -0.72 -0.64
N TYR A 70 25.24 0.19 -0.60
CA TYR A 70 25.48 1.62 -0.79
C TYR A 70 25.60 2.44 0.51
N LEU A 71 24.92 2.04 1.58
CA LEU A 71 24.93 2.77 2.85
C LEU A 71 25.78 2.06 3.91
N LEU A 72 25.53 0.77 4.16
CA LEU A 72 26.20 0.06 5.24
C LEU A 72 27.68 -0.19 4.92
N LYS A 73 28.03 -0.72 3.74
CA LYS A 73 29.44 -0.97 3.36
C LYS A 73 30.39 0.24 3.50
N PRO A 74 30.07 1.45 3.00
CA PRO A 74 30.97 2.60 3.15
C PRO A 74 31.05 3.14 4.58
N ILE A 75 29.97 3.04 5.36
CA ILE A 75 29.97 3.46 6.78
C ILE A 75 30.77 2.46 7.63
N PHE A 76 30.57 1.15 7.41
CA PHE A 76 31.31 0.07 8.09
C PHE A 76 32.79 0.02 7.72
N ASN A 77 33.17 0.42 6.50
CA ASN A 77 34.58 0.52 6.13
C ASN A 77 35.30 1.72 6.78
N ARG A 78 34.57 2.75 7.23
CA ARG A 78 35.14 3.89 7.97
C ARG A 78 35.23 3.65 9.48
N PHE A 79 34.28 2.91 10.06
CA PHE A 79 34.32 2.48 11.47
C PHE A 79 34.96 1.09 11.55
N GLY A 80 36.29 1.06 11.53
CA GLY A 80 37.08 -0.17 11.45
C GLY A 80 36.66 -1.26 12.45
N THR A 81 36.76 -2.49 11.95
CA THR A 81 36.64 -3.82 12.58
C THR A 81 35.26 -4.51 12.50
N SER A 82 35.26 -5.58 11.68
CA SER A 82 34.43 -6.78 11.77
C SER A 82 33.00 -6.62 12.26
N THR A 83 32.05 -6.61 11.31
CA THR A 83 30.67 -7.01 11.60
C THR A 83 30.15 -7.83 10.41
N SER A 84 30.63 -9.04 10.16
CA SER A 84 30.16 -10.24 10.86
C SER A 84 30.28 -10.10 12.38
N LEU A 85 29.17 -9.76 13.05
CA LEU A 85 29.07 -9.51 14.49
C LEU A 85 30.04 -10.39 15.32
N PRO A 86 30.97 -9.82 16.11
CA PRO A 86 31.82 -10.54 17.07
C PRO A 86 31.37 -10.16 18.50
N SER A 87 30.50 -10.93 19.20
CA SER A 87 30.91 -11.69 20.41
C SER A 87 29.79 -12.58 21.05
N LEU A 88 28.59 -12.64 20.49
CA LEU A 88 27.52 -13.60 20.85
C LEU A 88 27.64 -14.97 20.12
N THR A 89 27.18 -16.07 20.72
CA THR A 89 27.10 -17.41 20.11
C THR A 89 26.34 -17.37 18.78
N ALA A 90 26.80 -18.13 17.77
CA ALA A 90 26.33 -18.05 16.38
C ALA A 90 24.79 -18.04 16.25
N GLU A 91 24.06 -18.88 16.99
CA GLU A 91 22.58 -18.92 16.91
C GLU A 91 21.88 -17.67 17.46
N LYS A 92 22.35 -17.10 18.59
CA LYS A 92 21.76 -15.88 19.17
C LYS A 92 22.13 -14.64 18.34
N LYS A 93 23.32 -14.62 17.71
CA LYS A 93 23.69 -13.59 16.74
C LYS A 93 22.78 -13.58 15.52
N PHE A 94 22.55 -14.74 14.91
CA PHE A 94 21.72 -14.81 13.71
C PHE A 94 20.28 -14.34 13.97
N LYS A 95 19.70 -14.67 15.14
CA LYS A 95 18.38 -14.15 15.52
C LYS A 95 18.39 -12.63 15.70
N THR A 96 19.33 -12.07 16.46
CA THR A 96 19.39 -10.62 16.70
C THR A 96 19.74 -9.84 15.42
N MET A 97 20.64 -10.37 14.58
CA MET A 97 20.95 -9.81 13.26
C MET A 97 19.73 -9.77 12.35
N ARG A 98 18.98 -10.87 12.31
CA ARG A 98 17.77 -10.95 11.49
C ARG A 98 16.69 -9.99 11.99
N THR A 99 16.52 -9.87 13.30
CA THR A 99 15.60 -8.88 13.88
C THR A 99 16.03 -7.45 13.55
N ILE A 100 17.32 -7.11 13.71
CA ILE A 100 17.83 -5.77 13.38
C ILE A 100 17.69 -5.48 11.88
N ALA A 101 18.00 -6.45 11.00
CA ALA A 101 17.86 -6.29 9.56
C ALA A 101 16.41 -6.07 9.14
N VAL A 102 15.46 -6.83 9.71
CA VAL A 102 14.03 -6.67 9.45
C VAL A 102 13.54 -5.30 9.95
N THR A 103 13.89 -4.91 11.18
CA THR A 103 13.52 -3.61 11.75
C THR A 103 14.08 -2.45 10.94
N LEU A 104 15.37 -2.50 10.58
CA LEU A 104 16.03 -1.46 9.79
C LEU A 104 15.40 -1.33 8.40
N SER A 105 15.00 -2.45 7.81
CA SER A 105 14.37 -2.44 6.50
C SER A 105 12.95 -1.90 6.53
N ILE A 106 12.15 -2.23 7.56
CA ILE A 106 10.83 -1.64 7.78
C ILE A 106 10.98 -0.14 8.03
N ALA A 107 11.94 0.26 8.87
CA ALA A 107 12.21 1.66 9.15
C ALA A 107 12.62 2.43 7.89
N THR A 108 13.38 1.81 6.99
CA THR A 108 13.77 2.44 5.72
C THR A 108 12.58 2.61 4.79
N TRP A 109 11.67 1.63 4.74
CA TRP A 109 10.47 1.76 3.90
C TRP A 109 9.50 2.82 4.47
N ILE A 110 9.30 2.85 5.78
CA ILE A 110 8.52 3.92 6.42
C ILE A 110 9.19 5.27 6.16
N GLY A 111 10.50 5.38 6.32
CA GLY A 111 11.25 6.59 6.03
C GLY A 111 11.10 7.06 4.58
N LEU A 112 11.23 6.14 3.61
CA LEU A 112 11.08 6.45 2.19
C LEU A 112 9.65 6.93 1.86
N LEU A 113 8.59 6.25 2.36
CA LEU A 113 7.21 6.71 2.20
C LEU A 113 7.00 8.10 2.79
N SER A 114 7.51 8.31 4.02
CA SER A 114 7.43 9.60 4.69
C SER A 114 8.10 10.70 3.87
N VAL A 115 9.30 10.45 3.31
CA VAL A 115 10.01 11.42 2.46
C VAL A 115 9.21 11.72 1.18
N VAL A 116 8.65 10.71 0.52
CA VAL A 116 7.85 10.92 -0.70
C VAL A 116 6.63 11.79 -0.41
N ILE A 117 5.84 11.43 0.61
CA ILE A 117 4.68 12.24 1.04
C ILE A 117 5.15 13.64 1.43
N PHE A 118 6.30 13.71 2.11
CA PHE A 118 6.89 14.94 2.59
C PHE A 118 7.15 15.95 1.45
N PHE A 119 7.70 15.50 0.33
CA PHE A 119 7.93 16.34 -0.85
C PHE A 119 6.67 16.55 -1.70
N LEU A 120 5.79 15.54 -1.77
CA LEU A 120 4.65 15.55 -2.68
C LEU A 120 3.55 16.51 -2.22
N VAL A 121 3.17 16.50 -0.94
CA VAL A 121 2.13 17.39 -0.39
C VAL A 121 2.39 18.88 -0.69
N PRO A 122 3.56 19.48 -0.39
CA PRO A 122 3.80 20.90 -0.62
C PRO A 122 3.86 21.24 -2.12
N GLN A 123 4.34 20.31 -2.96
CA GLN A 123 4.31 20.48 -4.43
C GLN A 123 2.86 20.49 -4.95
N LEU A 124 2.02 19.57 -4.49
CA LEU A 124 0.61 19.54 -4.85
C LEU A 124 -0.12 20.81 -4.42
N ILE A 125 0.10 21.27 -3.18
CA ILE A 125 -0.50 22.51 -2.69
C ILE A 125 -0.04 23.70 -3.56
N THR A 126 1.24 23.77 -3.91
CA THR A 126 1.77 24.84 -4.78
C THR A 126 1.12 24.81 -6.17
N SER A 127 0.97 23.64 -6.77
CA SER A 127 0.30 23.47 -8.07
C SER A 127 -1.15 23.92 -8.01
N VAL A 128 -1.89 23.55 -6.96
CA VAL A 128 -3.29 23.97 -6.78
C VAL A 128 -3.38 25.48 -6.54
N MET A 129 -2.46 26.07 -5.77
CA MET A 129 -2.39 27.52 -5.58
C MET A 129 -2.11 28.26 -6.91
N GLU A 130 -1.29 27.70 -7.78
CA GLU A 130 -1.01 28.27 -9.10
C GLU A 130 -2.24 28.25 -10.01
N ILE A 131 -2.99 27.14 -10.01
CA ILE A 131 -4.30 27.06 -10.69
C ILE A 131 -5.22 28.16 -10.15
N SER A 132 -5.30 28.30 -8.82
CA SER A 132 -6.15 29.32 -8.19
C SER A 132 -5.77 30.75 -8.60
N ARG A 133 -4.47 31.07 -8.68
CA ARG A 133 -4.00 32.40 -9.13
C ARG A 133 -4.39 32.69 -10.58
N ASN A 134 -4.55 31.65 -11.39
CA ASN A 134 -4.93 31.76 -12.79
C ASN A 134 -6.46 31.74 -13.02
N ILE A 135 -7.29 31.49 -12.00
CA ILE A 135 -8.76 31.50 -12.10
C ILE A 135 -9.29 32.78 -12.76
N PRO A 136 -8.88 34.01 -12.37
CA PRO A 136 -9.37 35.23 -13.02
C PRO A 136 -9.08 35.27 -14.51
N ARG A 137 -7.90 34.76 -14.93
CA ARG A 137 -7.56 34.65 -16.35
C ARG A 137 -8.47 33.65 -17.06
N TYR A 138 -8.75 32.50 -16.45
CA TYR A 138 -9.66 31.51 -17.02
C TYR A 138 -11.08 32.04 -17.18
N ILE A 139 -11.59 32.78 -16.17
CA ILE A 139 -12.90 33.45 -16.23
C ILE A 139 -12.93 34.47 -17.37
N ASN A 140 -11.90 35.30 -17.48
CA ASN A 140 -11.79 36.30 -18.55
C ASN A 140 -11.69 35.68 -19.94
N ASN A 141 -10.97 34.55 -20.09
CA ASN A 141 -10.89 33.84 -21.35
C ASN A 141 -12.25 33.30 -21.79
N VAL A 142 -13.04 32.75 -20.87
CA VAL A 142 -14.40 32.30 -21.18
C VAL A 142 -15.30 33.48 -21.55
N ASN A 143 -15.22 34.61 -20.83
CA ASN A 143 -15.90 35.84 -21.22
C ASN A 143 -15.51 36.29 -22.62
N HIS A 144 -14.23 36.23 -22.98
CA HIS A 144 -13.75 36.53 -24.32
C HIS A 144 -14.35 35.57 -25.37
N TYR A 145 -14.39 34.27 -25.11
CA TYR A 145 -14.99 33.31 -26.03
C TYR A 145 -16.49 33.52 -26.20
N ILE A 146 -17.23 33.76 -25.12
CA ILE A 146 -18.67 34.06 -25.20
C ILE A 146 -18.89 35.31 -26.05
N ASN A 147 -18.10 36.37 -25.81
CA ASN A 147 -18.19 37.61 -26.58
C ASN A 147 -17.85 37.43 -28.07
N THR A 148 -16.86 36.61 -28.39
CA THR A 148 -16.41 36.39 -29.77
C THR A 148 -17.36 35.47 -30.55
N TYR A 149 -17.79 34.35 -29.96
CA TYR A 149 -18.62 33.35 -30.66
C TYR A 149 -20.11 33.70 -30.70
N LEU A 150 -20.63 34.42 -29.71
CA LEU A 150 -22.05 34.84 -29.67
C LEU A 150 -22.28 36.30 -30.10
N ALA A 151 -21.29 36.97 -30.68
CA ALA A 151 -21.40 38.34 -31.18
C ALA A 151 -22.60 38.57 -32.13
N SER A 152 -23.00 37.54 -32.87
CA SER A 152 -24.12 37.59 -33.81
C SER A 152 -25.51 37.55 -33.14
N GLN A 153 -25.60 37.19 -31.86
CA GLN A 153 -26.86 37.04 -31.13
C GLN A 153 -26.81 37.72 -29.75
N PRO A 154 -27.13 39.03 -29.66
CA PRO A 154 -26.91 39.82 -28.44
C PRO A 154 -27.75 39.38 -27.23
N LYS A 155 -28.95 38.82 -27.45
CA LYS A 155 -29.81 38.32 -26.36
C LYS A 155 -29.20 37.06 -25.71
N THR A 156 -28.74 36.11 -26.51
CA THR A 156 -28.13 34.85 -26.06
C THR A 156 -26.75 35.09 -25.46
N GLN A 157 -25.98 36.03 -26.02
CA GLN A 157 -24.70 36.47 -25.46
C GLN A 157 -24.87 37.02 -24.05
N LYS A 158 -25.82 37.96 -23.85
CA LYS A 158 -26.04 38.57 -22.53
C LYS A 158 -26.45 37.54 -21.48
N LEU A 159 -27.39 36.65 -21.82
CA LEU A 159 -27.79 35.55 -20.93
C LEU A 159 -26.62 34.63 -20.58
N ALA A 160 -25.76 34.28 -21.55
CA ALA A 160 -24.59 33.45 -21.31
C ALA A 160 -23.57 34.11 -20.39
N ILE A 161 -23.31 35.41 -20.57
CA ILE A 161 -22.39 36.19 -19.71
C ILE A 161 -22.96 36.33 -18.30
N ASP A 162 -24.25 36.67 -18.16
CA ASP A 162 -24.88 36.85 -16.85
C ASP A 162 -24.87 35.54 -16.04
N LEU A 163 -25.18 34.41 -16.69
CA LEU A 163 -25.07 33.08 -16.07
C LEU A 163 -23.63 32.74 -15.73
N TRP A 164 -22.71 32.89 -16.69
CA TRP A 164 -21.30 32.57 -16.50
C TRP A 164 -20.70 33.35 -15.34
N ASN A 165 -20.89 34.67 -15.30
CA ASN A 165 -20.40 35.53 -14.23
C ASN A 165 -20.98 35.11 -12.87
N SER A 166 -22.28 34.82 -12.79
CA SER A 166 -22.90 34.37 -11.54
C SER A 166 -22.29 33.07 -11.01
N TYR A 167 -22.01 32.10 -11.89
CA TYR A 167 -21.36 30.85 -11.50
C TYR A 167 -19.88 31.04 -11.20
N SER A 168 -19.16 31.80 -12.01
CA SER A 168 -17.73 32.03 -11.83
C SER A 168 -17.43 32.81 -10.56
N ASP A 169 -18.27 33.77 -10.20
CA ASP A 169 -18.13 34.53 -8.95
C ASP A 169 -18.33 33.64 -7.73
N ARG A 170 -19.35 32.76 -7.75
CA ARG A 170 -19.57 31.77 -6.69
C ARG A 170 -18.42 30.80 -6.57
N LEU A 171 -17.89 30.32 -7.70
CA LEU A 171 -16.72 29.43 -7.72
C LEU A 171 -15.48 30.16 -7.20
N TYR A 172 -15.23 31.39 -7.65
CA TYR A 172 -14.10 32.20 -7.20
C TYR A 172 -14.16 32.45 -5.68
N GLU A 173 -15.33 32.81 -5.15
CA GLU A 173 -15.52 32.97 -3.71
C GLU A 173 -15.37 31.65 -2.96
N PHE A 174 -15.90 30.53 -3.45
CA PHE A 174 -15.68 29.20 -2.85
C PHE A 174 -14.19 28.84 -2.78
N TRP A 175 -13.45 29.05 -3.88
CA TRP A 175 -12.01 28.83 -3.90
C TRP A 175 -11.30 29.73 -2.90
N ARG A 176 -11.62 31.03 -2.88
CA ARG A 176 -10.98 32.03 -2.03
C ARG A 176 -11.29 31.86 -0.53
N GLN A 177 -12.52 31.50 -0.18
CA GLN A 177 -12.99 31.44 1.20
C GLN A 177 -12.85 30.05 1.84
N THR A 178 -12.87 28.98 1.03
CA THR A 178 -12.84 27.61 1.56
C THR A 178 -11.57 26.89 1.17
N VAL A 179 -11.23 26.84 -0.12
CA VAL A 179 -10.14 25.99 -0.60
C VAL A 179 -8.76 26.57 -0.25
N ILE A 180 -8.54 27.86 -0.52
CA ILE A 180 -7.23 28.50 -0.27
C ILE A 180 -6.86 28.53 1.21
N PRO A 181 -7.76 28.91 2.13
CA PRO A 181 -7.48 28.81 3.56
C PRO A 181 -7.18 27.38 3.99
N ALA A 182 -8.00 26.40 3.59
CA ALA A 182 -7.77 24.99 3.95
C ALA A 182 -6.41 24.47 3.46
N LEU A 183 -6.00 24.81 2.24
CA LEU A 183 -4.68 24.44 1.71
C LEU A 183 -3.54 25.14 2.46
N THR A 184 -3.74 26.39 2.87
CA THR A 184 -2.77 27.16 3.65
C THR A 184 -2.63 26.58 5.06
N ASP A 185 -3.74 26.22 5.70
CA ASP A 185 -3.75 25.57 7.02
C ASP A 185 -3.07 24.21 6.96
N MET A 186 -3.36 23.41 5.93
CA MET A 186 -2.65 22.14 5.69
C MET A 186 -1.15 22.37 5.53
N LEU A 187 -0.74 23.39 4.77
CA LEU A 187 0.67 23.71 4.56
C LEU A 187 1.35 24.16 5.87
N GLN A 188 0.66 24.94 6.70
CA GLN A 188 1.16 25.37 8.00
C GLN A 188 1.33 24.19 8.96
N VAL A 189 0.30 23.36 9.10
CA VAL A 189 0.36 22.16 9.96
C VAL A 189 1.48 21.23 9.49
N PHE A 190 1.60 21.01 8.19
CA PHE A 190 2.63 20.18 7.60
C PHE A 190 4.05 20.75 7.80
N SER A 191 4.22 22.06 7.62
CA SER A 191 5.48 22.78 7.90
C SER A 191 5.85 22.73 9.38
N GLN A 192 4.88 22.83 10.29
CA GLN A 192 5.13 22.69 11.72
C GLN A 192 5.57 21.26 12.07
N GLN A 193 4.90 20.25 11.52
CA GLN A 193 5.27 18.84 11.73
C GLN A 193 6.67 18.53 11.21
N LEU A 194 7.09 19.17 10.13
CA LEU A 194 8.48 19.09 9.69
C LEU A 194 9.45 19.68 10.68
N VAL A 195 9.20 20.92 11.10
CA VAL A 195 10.10 21.63 11.98
C VAL A 195 10.26 20.85 13.27
N THR A 196 9.19 20.24 13.80
CA THR A 196 9.27 19.38 14.98
C THR A 196 10.01 18.07 14.72
N LEU A 197 9.84 17.43 13.55
CA LEU A 197 10.62 16.24 13.20
C LEU A 197 12.12 16.55 13.10
N PHE A 198 12.50 17.66 12.48
CA PHE A 198 13.90 18.07 12.38
C PHE A 198 14.45 18.55 13.73
N ALA A 199 13.69 19.34 14.49
CA ALA A 199 14.09 19.82 15.81
C ALA A 199 14.16 18.69 16.85
N GLY A 200 13.42 17.59 16.67
CA GLY A 200 13.51 16.41 17.54
C GLY A 200 14.67 15.46 17.19
N LEU A 201 15.33 15.65 16.05
CA LEU A 201 16.48 14.85 15.62
C LEU A 201 17.85 15.47 16.00
N PHE A 202 17.87 16.74 16.44
CA PHE A 202 19.05 17.46 16.94
C PHE A 202 18.88 17.80 18.42
#